data_AF-A0A7L2WUQ1-F1
#
_entry.id   AF-A0A7L2WUQ1-F1
#
_cell.length_a   1.000
_cell.length_b   1.000
_cell.length_c   1.000
_cell.angle_alpha   90.00
_cell.angle_beta   90.00
_cell.angle_gamma   90.00
#
_symmetry.space_group_name_H-M   'P 1'
#
loop_
_entity.id
_entity.type
_entity.pdbx_description
1 polymer ?
#
loop_
_entity_poly.entity_id
_entity_poly.type
_entity_poly.pdbx_seq_one_letter_code
_entity_poly.pdbx_strand_id
1 'polypeptide(L)'
;LLCTGTIAGSIAKRLSSVGAENTEENRRWYRQLLFTADSRVDPCIGGVILFHETLYQKTDDGRPFPQVIRSKGALVGIKVGTPWGHRGGHGDIGGVGDNPGTWGRLDGLMERCAQYKKDGADFAKWRCVLKITAHTPTRLAVMENANVLARYASICQQVLVPSPLSSLSPTPSPCHLRVPYGAWRPPTCRVLAAVYKALSDHHVYLEGTLLKPNMVTPGHACTKKYSPEEIAMA
;
A
#
# COMPACT_ATOMS: atom_id res chain seq x y z
N LEU A 1 3.11 3.44 11.52
CA LEU A 1 3.31 3.86 10.11
C LEU A 1 2.21 4.83 9.68
N LEU A 2 2.56 6.08 9.34
CA LEU A 2 1.64 7.05 8.74
C LEU A 2 1.62 6.90 7.22
N CYS A 3 0.44 6.74 6.62
CA CYS A 3 0.29 6.45 5.19
C CYS A 3 -0.26 7.64 4.39
N THR A 4 0.62 8.54 3.95
CA THR A 4 0.25 9.78 3.21
C THR A 4 0.51 9.70 1.70
N GLY A 5 1.04 8.59 1.20
CA GLY A 5 1.34 8.33 -0.22
C GLY A 5 0.10 8.11 -1.10
N THR A 6 -0.86 9.02 -1.02
CA THR A 6 -2.02 9.12 -1.90
C THR A 6 -1.61 9.85 -3.18
N ILE A 7 -2.04 9.32 -4.32
CA ILE A 7 -1.88 10.00 -5.62
C ILE A 7 -2.79 11.22 -5.69
N ALA A 8 -2.49 12.19 -6.57
CA ALA A 8 -3.27 13.41 -6.75
C ALA A 8 -4.79 13.16 -6.87
N GLY A 9 -5.22 12.17 -7.65
CA GLY A 9 -6.64 11.81 -7.79
C GLY A 9 -7.29 11.24 -6.52
N SER A 10 -6.52 10.60 -5.63
CA SER A 10 -7.03 10.05 -4.38
C SER A 10 -7.14 11.10 -3.27
N ILE A 11 -6.27 12.11 -3.26
CA ILE A 11 -6.38 13.23 -2.30
C ILE A 11 -7.44 14.25 -2.74
N ALA A 12 -7.71 14.38 -4.05
CA ALA A 12 -8.80 15.21 -4.56
C ALA A 12 -10.14 14.93 -3.86
N LYS A 13 -10.50 13.65 -3.68
CA LYS A 13 -11.73 13.26 -2.97
C LYS A 13 -11.76 13.72 -1.50
N ARG A 14 -10.60 13.72 -0.83
CA ARG A 14 -10.47 14.14 0.58
C ARG A 14 -10.52 15.66 0.74
N LEU A 15 -9.90 16.39 -0.20
CA LEU A 15 -9.93 17.85 -0.20
C LEU A 15 -11.33 18.36 -0.56
N SER A 16 -11.98 17.76 -1.56
CA SER A 16 -13.34 18.11 -1.95
C SER A 16 -14.37 17.89 -0.83
N SER A 17 -14.22 16.85 0.00
CA SER A 17 -15.14 16.63 1.14
C SER A 17 -15.09 17.73 2.21
N VAL A 18 -14.05 18.57 2.22
CA VAL A 18 -13.92 19.71 3.13
C VAL A 18 -13.95 21.06 2.40
N GLY A 19 -14.36 21.06 1.13
CA GLY A 19 -14.46 22.29 0.31
C GLY A 19 -13.12 22.88 -0.13
N ALA A 20 -12.01 22.14 -0.04
CA ALA A 20 -10.69 22.61 -0.45
C ALA A 20 -10.37 22.20 -1.91
N GLU A 21 -9.73 23.11 -2.65
CA GLU A 21 -9.28 22.85 -4.02
C GLU A 21 -8.06 21.91 -4.05
N ASN A 22 -7.96 21.06 -5.07
CA ASN A 22 -6.83 20.14 -5.24
C ASN A 22 -5.63 20.80 -5.97
N THR A 23 -5.04 21.82 -5.36
CA THR A 23 -3.79 22.44 -5.84
C THR A 23 -2.57 21.76 -5.22
N GLU A 24 -1.40 21.91 -5.85
CA GLU A 24 -0.14 21.41 -5.27
C GLU A 24 0.14 22.03 -3.89
N GLU A 25 -0.17 23.31 -3.73
CA GLU A 25 0.05 24.03 -2.49
C GLU A 25 -0.86 23.51 -1.37
N ASN A 26 -2.16 23.31 -1.62
CA ASN A 26 -3.07 22.72 -0.62
C ASN A 26 -2.64 21.30 -0.25
N ARG A 27 -2.13 20.56 -1.24
CA ARG A 27 -1.53 19.23 -1.04
C ARG A 27 -0.29 19.32 -0.15
N ARG A 28 0.59 20.29 -0.34
CA ARG A 28 1.79 20.53 0.47
C ARG A 28 1.41 20.91 1.90
N TRP A 29 0.52 21.90 2.06
CA TRP A 29 0.01 22.39 3.34
C TRP A 29 -0.58 21.26 4.18
N TYR A 30 -1.44 20.43 3.58
CA TYR A 30 -2.03 19.29 4.27
C TYR A 30 -0.98 18.29 4.79
N ARG A 31 0.11 18.05 4.04
CA ARG A 31 1.18 17.15 4.50
C ARG A 31 2.08 17.81 5.52
N GLN A 32 2.38 19.10 5.37
CA GLN A 32 3.09 19.86 6.39
C GLN A 32 2.36 19.77 7.72
N LEU A 33 1.05 20.04 7.74
CA LEU A 33 0.22 19.94 8.95
C LEU A 33 0.39 18.59 9.67
N LEU A 34 0.46 17.49 8.92
CA LEU A 34 0.68 16.15 9.49
C LEU A 34 2.11 15.96 10.00
N PHE A 35 3.12 16.42 9.26
CA PHE A 35 4.53 16.18 9.59
C PHE A 35 5.06 17.14 10.63
N THR A 36 4.44 18.29 10.83
CA THR A 36 4.79 19.30 11.85
C THR A 36 3.86 19.25 13.06
N ALA A 37 3.06 18.19 13.23
CA ALA A 37 2.36 17.92 14.49
C ALA A 37 3.34 17.96 15.68
N ASP A 38 2.88 18.21 16.90
CA ASP A 38 3.79 18.32 18.04
C ASP A 38 4.44 16.97 18.43
N SER A 39 5.43 17.02 19.33
CA SER A 39 6.29 15.88 19.70
C SER A 39 5.55 14.70 20.35
N ARG A 40 4.27 14.82 20.71
CA ARG A 40 3.46 13.69 21.20
C ARG A 40 3.37 12.55 20.19
N VAL A 41 3.57 12.82 18.89
CA VAL A 41 3.49 11.79 17.84
C VAL A 41 4.80 11.04 17.62
N ASP A 42 5.92 11.56 18.10
CA ASP A 42 7.27 11.02 17.84
C ASP A 42 7.41 9.55 18.28
N PRO A 43 6.98 9.13 19.50
CA PRO A 43 7.04 7.71 19.87
C PRO A 43 6.01 6.82 19.14
N CYS A 44 5.00 7.41 18.49
CA CYS A 44 3.91 6.68 17.84
C CYS A 44 4.21 6.34 16.37
N ILE A 45 5.06 7.14 15.70
CA ILE A 45 5.25 7.08 14.26
C ILE A 45 6.67 6.61 13.92
N GLY A 46 6.86 5.30 13.78
CA GLY A 46 8.14 4.75 13.31
C GLY A 46 8.45 4.97 11.82
N GLY A 47 7.50 5.47 11.03
CA GLY A 47 7.75 5.77 9.63
C GLY A 47 6.56 6.34 8.86
N VAL A 48 6.85 7.06 7.78
CA VAL A 48 5.89 7.82 6.97
C VAL A 48 6.05 7.45 5.49
N ILE A 49 4.97 7.03 4.83
CA ILE A 49 4.99 6.67 3.41
C ILE A 49 4.52 7.85 2.58
N LEU A 50 5.41 8.41 1.76
CA LEU A 50 5.20 9.55 0.89
C LEU A 50 4.79 9.14 -0.52
N PHE A 51 4.27 10.11 -1.27
CA PHE A 51 4.16 10.05 -2.73
C PHE A 51 5.32 10.83 -3.35
N HIS A 52 5.64 10.58 -4.62
CA HIS A 52 6.76 11.22 -5.33
C HIS A 52 6.75 12.74 -5.17
N GLU A 53 5.62 13.41 -5.43
CA GLU A 53 5.45 14.85 -5.23
C GLU A 53 5.88 15.31 -3.82
N THR A 54 5.39 14.63 -2.78
CA THR A 54 5.66 14.99 -1.38
C THR A 54 7.11 14.71 -0.97
N LEU A 55 7.81 13.77 -1.62
CA LEU A 55 9.22 13.52 -1.28
C LEU A 55 10.10 14.75 -1.55
N TYR A 56 9.76 15.55 -2.56
CA TYR A 56 10.53 16.72 -3.00
C TYR A 56 9.93 18.06 -2.55
N GLN A 57 8.82 18.04 -1.79
CA GLN A 57 8.23 19.23 -1.22
C GLN A 57 8.95 19.69 0.05
N LYS A 58 8.76 20.97 0.38
CA LYS A 58 9.36 21.66 1.52
C LYS A 58 8.29 22.23 2.45
N THR A 59 8.65 22.37 3.71
CA THR A 59 7.88 23.12 4.71
C THR A 59 8.00 24.63 4.50
N ASP A 60 7.16 25.40 5.20
CA ASP A 60 7.20 26.88 5.17
C ASP A 60 8.55 27.46 5.64
N ASP A 61 9.25 26.77 6.53
CA ASP A 61 10.61 27.10 6.98
C ASP A 61 11.73 26.62 6.03
N GLY A 62 11.37 26.10 4.85
CA GLY A 62 12.29 25.71 3.79
C GLY A 62 12.91 24.32 3.93
N ARG A 63 12.61 23.56 4.99
CA ARG A 63 13.15 22.20 5.19
C ARG A 63 12.46 21.18 4.27
N PRO A 64 13.20 20.24 3.65
CA PRO A 64 12.59 19.12 2.95
C PRO A 64 11.78 18.24 3.91
N PHE A 65 10.62 17.73 3.47
CA PHE A 65 9.82 16.83 4.31
C PHE A 65 10.57 15.59 4.82
N PRO A 66 11.46 14.93 4.05
CA PRO A 66 12.28 13.84 4.57
C PRO A 66 13.11 14.23 5.80
N GLN A 67 13.63 15.46 5.84
CA GLN A 67 14.42 15.97 6.96
C GLN A 67 13.54 16.16 8.21
N VAL A 68 12.35 16.72 8.04
CA VAL A 68 11.39 16.94 9.15
C VAL A 68 10.96 15.61 9.76
N ILE A 69 10.65 14.61 8.92
CA ILE A 69 10.25 13.28 9.36
C ILE A 69 11.38 12.60 10.14
N ARG A 70 12.62 12.67 9.63
CA ARG A 70 13.80 12.11 10.30
C ARG A 70 14.15 12.81 11.61
N SER A 71 13.97 14.14 11.70
CA SER A 71 14.21 14.87 12.96
C SER A 71 13.30 14.43 14.12
N LYS A 72 12.21 13.73 13.80
CA LYS A 72 11.27 13.15 14.75
C LYS A 72 11.47 11.66 15.01
N GLY A 73 12.58 11.08 14.52
CA GLY A 73 12.90 9.67 14.68
C GLY A 73 12.14 8.71 13.76
N ALA A 74 11.38 9.21 12.78
CA ALA A 74 10.61 8.39 11.86
C ALA A 74 11.40 8.07 10.57
N LEU A 75 11.25 6.86 10.05
CA LEU A 75 11.78 6.48 8.74
C LEU A 75 10.95 7.07 7.60
N VAL A 76 11.60 7.39 6.48
CA VAL A 76 10.94 7.91 5.28
C VAL A 76 10.70 6.75 4.31
N GLY A 77 9.47 6.60 3.85
CA GLY A 77 9.08 5.59 2.89
C GLY A 77 8.50 6.19 1.61
N ILE A 78 8.59 5.47 0.50
CA ILE A 78 8.10 5.94 -0.80
C ILE A 78 7.10 4.95 -1.43
N LYS A 79 5.95 5.46 -1.91
CA LYS A 79 5.06 4.66 -2.74
C LYS A 79 5.59 4.61 -4.18
N VAL A 80 5.93 3.41 -4.64
CA VAL A 80 6.47 3.18 -6.00
C VAL A 80 5.49 2.46 -6.94
N GLY A 81 4.42 1.87 -6.40
CA GLY A 81 3.35 1.30 -7.23
C GLY A 81 2.56 2.39 -7.95
N THR A 82 2.82 2.55 -9.25
CA THR A 82 2.03 3.38 -10.16
C THR A 82 0.92 2.54 -10.81
N PRO A 83 -0.35 2.96 -10.76
CA PRO A 83 -1.40 2.32 -11.56
C PRO A 83 -1.12 2.52 -13.06
N TRP A 84 -1.48 1.56 -13.91
CA TRP A 84 -1.37 1.71 -15.35
C TRP A 84 -2.37 2.77 -15.86
N GLY A 85 -1.88 3.71 -16.69
CA GLY A 85 -2.67 4.78 -17.28
C GLY A 85 -2.72 6.07 -16.45
N HIS A 86 -2.69 7.22 -17.14
CA HIS A 86 -2.81 8.58 -16.58
C HIS A 86 -4.10 8.86 -15.77
N ARG A 87 -4.92 7.84 -15.49
CA ARG A 87 -6.21 7.93 -14.81
C ARG A 87 -6.29 7.16 -13.49
N GLY A 88 -5.16 6.80 -12.87
CA GLY A 88 -5.14 6.35 -11.47
C GLY A 88 -6.04 5.13 -11.15
N GLY A 89 -6.35 4.30 -12.15
CA GLY A 89 -7.15 3.09 -12.03
C GLY A 89 -6.28 1.84 -11.95
N HIS A 90 -6.74 0.83 -11.20
CA HIS A 90 -6.22 -0.53 -11.34
C HIS A 90 -6.71 -1.03 -12.71
N GLY A 91 -5.80 -1.38 -13.62
CA GLY A 91 -6.19 -1.86 -14.94
C GLY A 91 -6.78 -3.26 -14.85
N ASP A 92 -7.89 -3.52 -15.54
CA ASP A 92 -8.43 -4.87 -15.61
C ASP A 92 -7.42 -5.82 -16.27
N ILE A 93 -7.33 -7.04 -15.76
CA ILE A 93 -6.53 -8.09 -16.41
C ILE A 93 -7.29 -8.46 -17.69
N GLY A 94 -6.71 -8.13 -18.85
CA GLY A 94 -7.31 -8.44 -20.16
C GLY A 94 -7.72 -9.91 -20.23
N GLY A 95 -8.99 -10.16 -20.58
CA GLY A 95 -9.57 -11.50 -20.64
C GLY A 95 -10.10 -12.06 -19.31
N VAL A 96 -10.07 -11.29 -18.21
CA VAL A 96 -10.50 -11.75 -16.86
C VAL A 96 -11.53 -10.80 -16.23
N GLY A 97 -12.55 -10.38 -16.98
CA GLY A 97 -13.74 -9.66 -16.46
C GLY A 97 -13.47 -8.51 -15.47
N ASP A 98 -14.41 -8.26 -14.55
CA ASP A 98 -14.36 -7.26 -13.45
C ASP A 98 -13.33 -7.61 -12.34
N ASN A 99 -12.11 -7.97 -12.73
CA ASN A 99 -11.06 -8.34 -11.81
C ASN A 99 -9.92 -7.31 -11.89
N PRO A 100 -9.91 -6.30 -10.99
CA PRO A 100 -8.90 -5.27 -11.02
C PRO A 100 -7.54 -5.92 -10.73
N GLY A 101 -6.69 -6.03 -11.76
CA GLY A 101 -5.29 -6.35 -11.59
C GLY A 101 -4.53 -5.08 -11.30
N THR A 102 -3.53 -5.14 -10.42
CA THR A 102 -2.56 -4.03 -10.38
C THR A 102 -1.43 -4.35 -11.33
N TRP A 103 -1.57 -3.99 -12.61
CA TRP A 103 -0.44 -3.86 -13.53
C TRP A 103 0.36 -2.61 -13.13
N GLY A 104 1.20 -2.70 -12.11
CA GLY A 104 2.14 -1.61 -11.84
C GLY A 104 3.38 -1.77 -12.70
N ARG A 105 3.87 -0.67 -13.30
CA ARG A 105 5.09 -0.69 -14.11
C ARG A 105 6.31 -0.94 -13.22
N LEU A 106 6.89 -2.13 -13.35
CA LEU A 106 8.22 -2.45 -12.83
C LEU A 106 9.32 -1.78 -13.67
N ASP A 107 8.99 -1.29 -14.87
CA ASP A 107 9.89 -0.55 -15.75
C ASP A 107 10.54 0.63 -14.99
N GLY A 108 11.87 0.66 -15.00
CA GLY A 108 12.68 1.69 -14.35
C GLY A 108 12.62 1.67 -12.81
N LEU A 109 12.07 0.62 -12.19
CA LEU A 109 11.90 0.58 -10.74
C LEU A 109 13.24 0.59 -9.99
N MET A 110 14.25 -0.11 -10.51
CA MET A 110 15.57 -0.18 -9.88
C MET A 110 16.22 1.20 -9.81
N GLU A 111 16.24 1.94 -10.92
CA GLU A 111 16.79 3.29 -11.03
C GLU A 111 16.02 4.26 -10.14
N ARG A 112 14.68 4.19 -10.14
CA ARG A 112 13.84 4.99 -9.25
C ARG A 112 14.12 4.70 -7.79
N CYS A 113 14.23 3.43 -7.40
CA CYS A 113 14.52 3.05 -6.02
C CYS A 113 15.92 3.52 -5.61
N ALA A 114 16.94 3.39 -6.46
CA ALA A 114 18.28 3.92 -6.20
C ALA A 114 18.26 5.45 -6.01
N GLN A 115 17.50 6.17 -6.83
CA GLN A 115 17.31 7.62 -6.69
C GLN A 115 16.59 7.97 -5.38
N TYR A 116 15.49 7.28 -5.06
CA TYR A 116 14.78 7.51 -3.81
C TYR A 116 15.63 7.21 -2.58
N LYS A 117 16.54 6.23 -2.64
CA LYS A 117 17.48 5.98 -1.54
C LYS A 117 18.43 7.16 -1.34
N LYS A 118 18.97 7.72 -2.44
CA LYS A 118 19.80 8.94 -2.41
C LYS A 118 19.03 10.14 -1.85
N ASP A 119 17.75 10.23 -2.18
CA ASP A 119 16.86 11.31 -1.73
C ASP A 119 16.29 11.10 -0.32
N GLY A 120 16.74 10.05 0.38
CA GLY A 120 16.47 9.83 1.80
C GLY A 120 15.30 8.89 2.13
N ALA A 121 14.78 8.13 1.17
CA ALA A 121 13.81 7.06 1.45
C ALA A 121 14.51 5.75 1.88
N ASP A 122 14.01 5.14 2.94
CA ASP A 122 14.57 3.92 3.55
C ASP A 122 13.75 2.67 3.26
N PHE A 123 12.45 2.84 2.97
CA PHE A 123 11.55 1.73 2.67
C PHE A 123 10.57 2.10 1.55
N ALA A 124 9.95 1.10 0.93
CA ALA A 124 9.02 1.34 -0.18
C ALA A 124 7.65 0.72 0.08
N LYS A 125 6.64 1.16 -0.67
CA LYS A 125 5.31 0.55 -0.67
C LYS A 125 4.82 0.25 -2.07
N TRP A 126 4.36 -0.98 -2.27
CA TRP A 126 3.54 -1.40 -3.41
C TRP A 126 2.14 -1.79 -2.93
N ARG A 127 1.12 -1.52 -3.75
CA ARG A 127 -0.26 -1.91 -3.45
C ARG A 127 -0.81 -2.74 -4.59
N CYS A 128 -1.21 -3.97 -4.27
CA CYS A 128 -2.04 -4.80 -5.11
C CYS A 128 -3.47 -4.79 -4.59
N VAL A 129 -4.43 -4.71 -5.50
CA VAL A 129 -5.86 -4.78 -5.18
C VAL A 129 -6.42 -6.06 -5.77
N LEU A 130 -7.26 -6.72 -4.99
CA LEU A 130 -8.03 -7.88 -5.41
C LEU A 130 -9.49 -7.61 -5.04
N LYS A 131 -10.43 -8.04 -5.87
CA LYS A 131 -11.86 -7.92 -5.56
C LYS A 131 -12.36 -9.27 -5.05
N ILE A 132 -13.01 -9.31 -3.90
CA ILE A 132 -13.72 -10.52 -3.47
C ILE A 132 -15.15 -10.47 -4.02
N THR A 133 -15.59 -11.55 -4.68
CA THR A 133 -16.97 -11.82 -5.11
C THR A 133 -17.21 -13.33 -5.07
N ALA A 134 -18.35 -13.82 -5.59
CA ALA A 134 -18.59 -15.26 -5.74
C ALA A 134 -17.54 -15.96 -6.64
N HIS A 135 -16.96 -15.24 -7.60
CA HIS A 135 -16.02 -15.81 -8.59
C HIS A 135 -14.62 -15.17 -8.55
N THR A 136 -14.40 -14.17 -7.69
CA THR A 136 -13.11 -13.48 -7.54
C THR A 136 -12.63 -13.50 -6.08
N PRO A 137 -11.31 -13.49 -5.83
CA PRO A 137 -10.23 -13.37 -6.81
C PRO A 137 -10.01 -14.67 -7.58
N THR A 138 -9.86 -14.56 -8.90
CA THR A 138 -9.50 -15.70 -9.74
C THR A 138 -8.07 -16.14 -9.45
N ARG A 139 -7.74 -17.41 -9.71
CA ARG A 139 -6.38 -17.94 -9.55
C ARG A 139 -5.35 -17.11 -10.33
N LEU A 140 -5.67 -16.69 -11.54
CA LEU A 140 -4.81 -15.87 -12.38
C LEU A 140 -4.50 -14.52 -11.72
N ALA A 141 -5.51 -13.81 -11.20
CA ALA A 141 -5.27 -12.53 -10.53
C ALA A 141 -4.45 -12.68 -9.25
N VAL A 142 -4.65 -13.75 -8.48
CA VAL A 142 -3.82 -14.03 -7.31
C VAL A 142 -2.37 -14.27 -7.72
N MET A 143 -2.13 -15.12 -8.73
CA MET A 143 -0.79 -15.44 -9.21
C MET A 143 -0.07 -14.21 -9.77
N GLU A 144 -0.71 -13.42 -10.61
CA GLU A 144 -0.09 -12.25 -11.23
C GLU A 144 0.27 -11.18 -10.19
N ASN A 145 -0.64 -10.87 -9.26
CA ASN A 145 -0.36 -9.89 -8.22
C ASN A 145 0.74 -10.40 -7.26
N ALA A 146 0.75 -11.68 -6.90
CA ALA A 146 1.80 -12.27 -6.08
C ALA A 146 3.17 -12.19 -6.77
N ASN A 147 3.22 -12.52 -8.07
CA ASN A 147 4.46 -12.48 -8.86
C ASN A 147 4.99 -11.05 -9.05
N VAL A 148 4.12 -10.07 -9.29
CA VAL A 148 4.50 -8.65 -9.34
C VAL A 148 5.04 -8.17 -8.00
N LEU A 149 4.40 -8.54 -6.87
CA LEU A 149 4.89 -8.18 -5.54
C LEU A 149 6.27 -8.78 -5.25
N ALA A 150 6.51 -10.02 -5.68
CA ALA A 150 7.79 -10.68 -5.51
C ALA A 150 8.92 -10.01 -6.31
N ARG A 151 8.67 -9.69 -7.58
CA ARG A 151 9.61 -8.89 -8.40
C ARG A 151 9.88 -7.51 -7.80
N TYR A 152 8.84 -6.82 -7.36
CA TYR A 152 8.96 -5.53 -6.65
C TYR A 152 9.83 -5.66 -5.40
N ALA A 153 9.57 -6.66 -4.55
CA ALA A 153 10.30 -6.86 -3.31
C ALA A 153 11.77 -7.19 -3.57
N SER A 154 12.05 -8.05 -4.55
CA SER A 154 13.42 -8.39 -4.97
C SER A 154 14.19 -7.16 -5.45
N ILE A 155 13.59 -6.34 -6.34
CA ILE A 155 14.22 -5.09 -6.80
C ILE A 155 14.46 -4.14 -5.62
N CYS A 156 13.48 -3.93 -4.74
CA CYS A 156 13.69 -3.08 -3.57
C CYS A 156 14.80 -3.61 -2.68
N GLN A 157 14.95 -4.91 -2.47
CA GLN A 157 16.03 -5.44 -1.64
C GLN A 157 17.42 -5.29 -2.24
N GLN A 158 17.54 -5.09 -3.55
CA GLN A 158 18.84 -4.84 -4.19
C GLN A 158 19.32 -3.39 -3.99
N VAL A 159 18.41 -2.42 -3.83
CA VAL A 159 18.77 -0.99 -3.84
C VAL A 159 18.21 -0.16 -2.67
N LEU A 160 17.21 -0.68 -1.96
CA LEU A 160 16.38 0.05 -0.98
C LEU A 160 15.98 -0.89 0.17
N VAL A 161 16.95 -1.28 0.99
CA VAL A 161 16.78 -2.10 2.20
C VAL A 161 16.74 -1.21 3.46
N PRO A 162 15.94 -1.55 4.49
CA PRO A 162 15.09 -2.73 4.65
C PRO A 162 13.61 -2.34 4.77
N SER A 163 12.78 -2.63 3.76
CA SER A 163 11.38 -3.09 3.91
C SER A 163 10.53 -2.72 2.68
N PRO A 164 10.35 -3.62 1.70
CA PRO A 164 9.20 -3.54 0.83
C PRO A 164 7.92 -3.78 1.66
N LEU A 165 7.09 -2.74 1.79
CA LEU A 165 5.75 -2.85 2.35
C LEU A 165 4.80 -3.33 1.26
N SER A 166 4.56 -4.64 1.27
CA SER A 166 3.62 -5.28 0.35
C SER A 166 2.22 -5.13 0.89
N SER A 167 1.42 -4.25 0.28
CA SER A 167 0.00 -4.09 0.66
C SER A 167 -0.92 -4.85 -0.29
N LEU A 168 -1.67 -5.80 0.27
CA LEU A 168 -2.76 -6.48 -0.42
C LEU A 168 -4.06 -6.11 0.25
N SER A 169 -4.91 -5.45 -0.52
CA SER A 169 -6.23 -5.02 -0.08
C SER A 169 -7.26 -5.78 -0.90
N PRO A 170 -7.64 -7.01 -0.51
CA PRO A 170 -8.89 -7.57 -0.98
C PRO A 170 -10.02 -6.64 -0.53
N THR A 171 -10.83 -6.14 -1.47
CA THR A 171 -12.04 -5.41 -1.12
C THR A 171 -13.08 -6.41 -0.60
N PRO A 172 -13.72 -6.13 0.55
CA PRO A 172 -14.54 -7.14 1.22
C PRO A 172 -15.87 -7.31 0.48
N SER A 173 -16.22 -8.56 0.14
CA SER A 173 -17.52 -8.95 -0.44
C SER A 173 -18.51 -9.34 0.67
N PRO A 174 -19.82 -9.35 0.39
CA PRO A 174 -20.83 -9.58 1.41
C PRO A 174 -20.69 -11.00 1.96
N CYS A 175 -20.56 -11.06 3.29
CA CYS A 175 -20.77 -12.24 4.13
C CYS A 175 -19.67 -13.30 4.02
N HIS A 176 -18.89 -13.47 5.11
CA HIS A 176 -18.41 -14.73 5.70
C HIS A 176 -17.11 -14.44 6.49
N LEU A 177 -17.20 -13.98 7.76
CA LEU A 177 -16.04 -14.12 8.67
C LEU A 177 -15.88 -15.55 9.16
N ARG A 178 -16.97 -16.30 9.23
CA ARG A 178 -16.96 -17.70 9.63
C ARG A 178 -17.19 -18.57 8.41
N VAL A 179 -16.15 -19.30 8.04
CA VAL A 179 -16.28 -20.55 7.30
C VAL A 179 -15.98 -21.65 8.32
N PRO A 180 -16.82 -22.69 8.47
CA PRO A 180 -16.57 -23.77 9.42
C PRO A 180 -15.20 -24.41 9.16
N TYR A 181 -14.53 -24.83 10.23
CA TYR A 181 -13.36 -25.72 10.18
C TYR A 181 -13.66 -26.90 9.22
N GLY A 182 -13.12 -26.86 8.00
CA GLY A 182 -13.22 -27.96 7.04
C GLY A 182 -13.57 -27.61 5.59
N ALA A 183 -14.19 -26.46 5.30
CA ALA A 183 -14.59 -26.14 3.93
C ALA A 183 -14.20 -24.69 3.55
N TRP A 184 -13.30 -24.56 2.56
CA TRP A 184 -12.78 -23.30 2.00
C TRP A 184 -11.97 -22.40 2.94
N ARG A 185 -10.65 -22.38 2.75
CA ARG A 185 -9.75 -21.38 3.36
C ARG A 185 -10.24 -19.96 3.01
N PRO A 186 -10.28 -19.00 3.96
CA PRO A 186 -10.62 -17.61 3.68
C PRO A 186 -9.84 -17.10 2.46
N PRO A 187 -10.47 -16.30 1.56
CA PRO A 187 -9.78 -15.73 0.40
C PRO A 187 -8.43 -15.10 0.76
N THR A 188 -8.34 -14.46 1.93
CA THR A 188 -7.09 -13.92 2.49
C THR A 188 -6.00 -14.99 2.66
N CYS A 189 -6.30 -16.16 3.23
CA CYS A 189 -5.31 -17.24 3.38
C CYS A 189 -4.76 -17.73 2.04
N ARG A 190 -5.63 -17.87 1.02
CA ARG A 190 -5.21 -18.29 -0.33
C ARG A 190 -4.30 -17.25 -0.98
N VAL A 191 -4.66 -15.97 -0.85
CA VAL A 191 -3.86 -14.85 -1.36
C VAL A 191 -2.51 -14.79 -0.66
N LEU A 192 -2.48 -14.83 0.68
CA LEU A 192 -1.23 -14.76 1.44
C LEU A 192 -0.32 -15.96 1.18
N ALA A 193 -0.86 -17.16 1.08
CA ALA A 193 -0.07 -18.34 0.73
C ALA A 193 0.59 -18.19 -0.65
N ALA A 194 -0.14 -17.70 -1.66
CA ALA A 194 0.42 -17.44 -2.98
C ALA A 194 1.50 -16.35 -2.95
N VAL A 195 1.33 -15.32 -2.12
CA VAL A 195 2.29 -14.23 -1.97
C VAL A 195 3.59 -14.73 -1.35
N TYR A 196 3.52 -15.42 -0.20
CA TYR A 196 4.73 -15.96 0.42
C TYR A 196 5.42 -17.01 -0.45
N LYS A 197 4.66 -17.82 -1.20
CA LYS A 197 5.25 -18.72 -2.20
C LYS A 197 6.00 -17.95 -3.27
N ALA A 198 5.41 -16.90 -3.84
CA ALA A 198 6.08 -16.07 -4.83
C ALA A 198 7.30 -15.33 -4.27
N LEU A 199 7.22 -14.80 -3.03
CA LEU A 199 8.37 -14.19 -2.35
C LEU A 199 9.52 -15.19 -2.20
N SER A 200 9.21 -16.43 -1.81
CA SER A 200 10.20 -17.51 -1.71
C SER A 200 10.81 -17.87 -3.07
N ASP A 201 9.98 -17.97 -4.12
CA ASP A 201 10.44 -18.31 -5.48
C ASP A 201 11.35 -17.25 -6.08
N HIS A 202 11.22 -16.00 -5.63
CA HIS A 202 12.07 -14.88 -6.05
C HIS A 202 13.21 -14.58 -5.07
N HIS A 203 13.48 -15.50 -4.13
CA HIS A 203 14.56 -15.40 -3.16
C HIS A 203 14.53 -14.12 -2.32
N VAL A 204 13.33 -13.63 -1.97
CA VAL A 204 13.15 -12.44 -1.14
C VAL A 204 13.51 -12.75 0.31
N TYR A 205 14.37 -11.94 0.91
CA TYR A 205 14.77 -12.03 2.31
C TYR A 205 13.64 -11.55 3.24
N LEU A 206 12.88 -12.46 3.85
CA LEU A 206 11.60 -12.15 4.50
C LEU A 206 11.75 -11.23 5.72
N GLU A 207 12.80 -11.39 6.51
CA GLU A 207 13.11 -10.56 7.68
C GLU A 207 13.33 -9.10 7.31
N GLY A 208 13.73 -8.84 6.06
CA GLY A 208 13.85 -7.50 5.49
C GLY A 208 12.57 -6.98 4.82
N THR A 209 11.39 -7.52 5.13
CA THR A 209 10.09 -7.12 4.55
C THR A 209 9.02 -6.80 5.59
N LEU A 210 8.00 -6.04 5.20
CA LEU A 210 6.79 -5.85 5.99
C LEU A 210 5.55 -6.18 5.16
N LEU A 211 4.64 -6.96 5.74
CA LEU A 211 3.35 -7.23 5.14
C LEU A 211 2.32 -6.21 5.63
N LYS A 212 1.54 -5.64 4.71
CA LYS A 212 0.37 -4.81 5.02
C LYS A 212 -0.90 -5.46 4.47
N PRO A 213 -1.44 -6.48 5.16
CA PRO A 213 -2.67 -7.12 4.73
C PRO A 213 -3.87 -6.26 5.13
N ASN A 214 -5.04 -6.62 4.61
CA ASN A 214 -6.30 -6.26 5.25
C ASN A 214 -6.50 -7.08 6.53
N MET A 215 -7.26 -6.54 7.48
CA MET A 215 -7.87 -7.37 8.52
C MET A 215 -8.96 -8.27 7.89
N VAL A 216 -9.17 -9.46 8.46
CA VAL A 216 -10.26 -10.34 8.06
C VAL A 216 -11.57 -9.78 8.62
N THR A 217 -12.29 -9.06 7.77
CA THR A 217 -13.47 -8.26 8.15
C THR A 217 -14.63 -8.56 7.21
N PRO A 218 -15.87 -8.29 7.65
CA PRO A 218 -17.03 -8.59 6.81
C PRO A 218 -17.09 -7.61 5.65
N GLY A 219 -17.74 -8.04 4.56
CA GLY A 219 -18.20 -7.15 3.50
C GLY A 219 -18.85 -5.89 4.04
N HIS A 220 -18.61 -4.76 3.37
CA HIS A 220 -19.27 -3.50 3.74
C HIS A 220 -20.81 -3.62 3.70
N ALA A 221 -21.33 -4.43 2.77
CA ALA A 221 -22.76 -4.75 2.64
C ALA A 221 -23.21 -5.98 3.46
N CYS A 222 -22.38 -6.51 4.36
CA CYS A 222 -22.75 -7.65 5.19
C CYS A 222 -23.76 -7.23 6.27
N THR A 223 -24.91 -7.90 6.28
CA THR A 223 -25.97 -7.66 7.28
C THR A 223 -25.62 -8.27 8.64
N LYS A 224 -24.86 -9.37 8.66
CA LYS A 224 -24.42 -10.01 9.90
C LYS A 224 -23.34 -9.18 10.59
N LYS A 225 -23.55 -8.90 11.88
CA LYS A 225 -22.59 -8.21 12.74
C LYS A 225 -21.63 -9.22 13.38
N TYR A 226 -20.40 -8.78 13.57
CA TYR A 226 -19.33 -9.53 14.23
C TYR A 226 -18.70 -8.64 15.29
N SER A 227 -18.28 -9.25 16.38
CA SER A 227 -17.58 -8.54 17.46
C SER A 227 -16.13 -8.19 17.05
N PRO A 228 -15.50 -7.19 17.69
CA PRO A 228 -14.09 -6.91 17.51
C PRO A 228 -13.19 -8.13 17.78
N GLU A 229 -13.55 -8.96 18.76
CA GLU A 229 -12.82 -10.17 19.15
C GLU A 229 -12.88 -11.23 18.06
N GLU A 230 -14.03 -11.40 17.40
CA GLU A 230 -14.17 -12.30 16.25
C GLU A 230 -13.37 -11.84 15.04
N ILE A 231 -13.26 -10.53 14.81
CA ILE A 231 -12.40 -9.96 13.75
C ILE A 231 -10.92 -10.19 14.07
N ALA A 232 -10.53 -10.09 15.35
CA ALA A 232 -9.15 -10.32 15.77
C ALA A 232 -8.73 -11.79 15.69
N MET A 233 -9.67 -12.72 15.94
CA MET A 233 -9.42 -14.17 15.86
C MET A 233 -9.30 -14.68 14.42
N ALA A 234 -9.94 -14.01 13.46
CA ALA A 234 -10.03 -14.42 12.06
C ALA A 234 -8.80 -14.03 11.23
#